data_AF-A0A0J7NMI2-F1
#
_entry.id   AF-A0A0J7NMI2-F1
#
_cell.length_a   1.000
_cell.length_b   1.000
_cell.length_c   1.000
_cell.angle_alpha   90.00
_cell.angle_beta   90.00
_cell.angle_gamma   90.00
#
_symmetry.space_group_name_H-M   'P 1'
#
loop_
_entity.id
_entity.type
_entity.pdbx_description
1 polymer ?
#
loop_
_entity_poly.entity_id
_entity_poly.type
_entity_poly.pdbx_seq_one_letter_code
_entity_poly.pdbx_strand_id
1 'polypeptide(L)'
;MKQWINLQKSVTKQKLLINFLKKCLRFDIIPPHLNRFAQYENNLHHFKAKIKFGHIMNKFTSNMIRNEISDAHSQIRRACSLNMAYIHRISEVLPNDILNTFFSKQNRSLSFHLESQRRRFEKKFKWLLAKKEKLMENRTRPVQYYCSLPPRSNDGRSQQTIPNNNDGLRTQ
;
A
#
# COMPACT_ATOMS: atom_id res chain seq x y z
N MET A 1 -14.92 -17.51 -29.61
CA MET A 1 -13.72 -16.65 -29.81
C MET A 1 -13.53 -15.59 -28.74
N LYS A 2 -14.38 -14.55 -28.63
CA LYS A 2 -14.22 -13.46 -27.63
C LYS A 2 -14.16 -13.95 -26.17
N GLN A 3 -14.97 -14.96 -25.83
CA GLN A 3 -15.01 -15.56 -24.49
C GLN A 3 -13.68 -16.21 -24.08
N TRP A 4 -13.01 -16.92 -24.99
CA TRP A 4 -11.69 -17.52 -24.74
C TRP A 4 -10.63 -16.45 -24.41
N ILE A 5 -10.60 -15.36 -25.17
CA ILE A 5 -9.68 -14.23 -24.89
C ILE A 5 -9.96 -13.63 -23.51
N ASN A 6 -11.24 -13.43 -23.17
CA ASN A 6 -11.63 -12.89 -21.87
C ASN A 6 -11.24 -13.81 -20.71
N LEU A 7 -11.35 -15.14 -20.89
CA LEU A 7 -10.89 -16.12 -19.91
C LEU A 7 -9.37 -16.06 -19.72
N GLN A 8 -8.58 -15.96 -20.80
CA GLN A 8 -7.13 -15.80 -20.72
C GLN A 8 -6.71 -14.52 -19.98
N LYS A 9 -7.40 -13.39 -20.27
CA LYS A 9 -7.21 -12.12 -19.55
C LYS A 9 -7.58 -12.27 -18.07
N SER A 10 -8.67 -12.97 -17.76
CA SER A 10 -9.09 -13.26 -16.39
C SER A 10 -8.03 -14.06 -15.63
N VAL A 11 -7.54 -15.16 -16.20
CA VAL A 11 -6.45 -15.97 -15.62
C VAL A 11 -5.22 -15.12 -15.33
N THR A 12 -4.82 -14.31 -16.31
CA THR A 12 -3.68 -13.39 -16.16
C THR A 12 -3.88 -12.42 -15.00
N LYS A 13 -5.04 -11.79 -14.92
CA LYS A 13 -5.39 -10.86 -13.84
C LYS A 13 -5.36 -11.55 -12.48
N GLN A 14 -5.88 -12.78 -12.37
CA GLN A 14 -5.89 -13.53 -11.12
C GLN A 14 -4.48 -13.95 -10.68
N LYS A 15 -3.61 -14.37 -11.62
CA LYS A 15 -2.20 -14.66 -11.31
C LYS A 15 -1.48 -13.43 -10.75
N LEU A 16 -1.69 -12.28 -11.36
CA LEU A 16 -1.11 -11.02 -10.89
C LEU A 16 -1.69 -10.59 -9.53
N LEU A 17 -2.99 -10.80 -9.31
CA LEU A 17 -3.62 -10.56 -8.00
C LEU A 17 -2.98 -11.41 -6.91
N ILE A 18 -2.80 -12.71 -7.15
CA ILE A 18 -2.12 -13.61 -6.19
C ILE A 18 -0.72 -13.08 -5.85
N ASN A 19 0.06 -12.70 -6.86
CA ASN A 19 1.40 -12.14 -6.64
C ASN A 19 1.34 -10.83 -5.83
N PHE A 20 0.38 -9.96 -6.12
CA PHE A 20 0.15 -8.73 -5.36
C PHE A 20 -0.21 -9.03 -3.89
N LEU A 21 -1.15 -9.94 -3.63
CA LEU A 21 -1.59 -10.31 -2.28
C LEU A 21 -0.48 -11.00 -1.48
N LYS A 22 0.33 -11.86 -2.12
CA LYS A 22 1.53 -12.45 -1.49
C LYS A 22 2.54 -11.39 -1.08
N LYS A 23 2.76 -10.37 -1.92
CA LYS A 23 3.60 -9.22 -1.54
C LYS A 23 2.98 -8.45 -0.37
N CYS A 24 1.67 -8.23 -0.37
CA CYS A 24 0.99 -7.59 0.77
C CYS A 24 1.24 -8.33 2.09
N LEU A 25 1.13 -9.66 2.10
CA LEU A 25 1.48 -10.46 3.29
C LEU A 25 2.97 -10.34 3.67
N ARG A 26 3.89 -10.41 2.69
CA ARG A 26 5.33 -10.36 2.95
C ARG A 26 5.77 -9.02 3.57
N PHE A 27 5.15 -7.92 3.18
CA PHE A 27 5.52 -6.58 3.62
C PHE A 27 4.58 -6.00 4.69
N ASP A 28 3.68 -6.82 5.27
CA ASP A 28 2.63 -6.39 6.20
C ASP A 28 1.88 -5.14 5.71
N ILE A 29 1.44 -5.17 4.46
CA ILE A 29 0.64 -4.12 3.82
C ILE A 29 -0.80 -4.58 3.78
N ILE A 30 -1.70 -3.79 4.36
CA ILE A 30 -3.14 -4.06 4.33
C ILE A 30 -3.74 -3.47 3.03
N PRO A 31 -4.36 -4.29 2.18
CA PRO A 31 -5.08 -3.81 1.01
C PRO A 31 -6.20 -2.82 1.38
N PRO A 32 -6.51 -1.81 0.53
CA PRO A 32 -7.48 -0.76 0.85
C PRO A 32 -8.88 -1.26 1.23
N HIS A 33 -9.35 -2.35 0.62
CA HIS A 33 -10.68 -2.90 0.90
C HIS A 33 -10.76 -3.57 2.27
N LEU A 34 -9.65 -4.13 2.77
CA LEU A 34 -9.56 -4.68 4.14
C LEU A 34 -9.32 -3.59 5.19
N ASN A 35 -8.82 -2.42 4.79
CA ASN A 35 -8.56 -1.31 5.71
C ASN A 35 -9.84 -0.71 6.32
N ARG A 36 -11.02 -1.03 5.78
CA ARG A 36 -12.31 -0.63 6.36
C ARG A 36 -12.53 -1.25 7.74
N PHE A 37 -12.02 -2.45 7.98
CA PHE A 37 -12.17 -3.13 9.27
C PHE A 37 -11.32 -2.52 10.40
N ALA A 38 -10.28 -1.74 10.06
CA ALA A 38 -9.48 -1.03 11.05
C ALA A 38 -10.24 0.12 11.73
N GLN A 39 -11.33 0.62 11.13
CA GLN A 39 -12.11 1.74 11.69
C GLN A 39 -12.94 1.36 12.92
N TYR A 40 -13.16 0.07 13.17
CA TYR A 40 -13.92 -0.42 14.33
C TYR A 40 -13.12 -0.39 15.65
N GLU A 41 -11.84 -0.01 15.62
CA GLU A 41 -10.97 0.08 16.81
C GLU A 41 -11.36 1.24 17.75
N ASN A 42 -12.05 2.28 17.25
CA ASN A 42 -12.19 3.59 17.91
C ASN A 42 -12.87 3.59 19.30
N ASN A 43 -13.50 2.49 19.72
CA ASN A 43 -14.24 2.43 21.00
C ASN A 43 -13.51 1.66 22.11
N LEU A 44 -12.26 1.24 21.90
CA LEU A 44 -11.48 0.51 22.92
C LEU A 44 -10.67 1.49 23.78
N HIS A 45 -11.23 1.87 24.93
CA HIS A 45 -10.58 2.79 25.87
C HIS A 45 -9.40 2.17 26.66
N HIS A 46 -9.37 0.83 26.80
CA HIS A 46 -8.36 0.15 27.61
C HIS A 46 -7.16 -0.33 26.78
N PHE A 47 -5.94 0.02 27.18
CA PHE A 47 -4.70 -0.33 26.47
C PHE A 47 -4.53 -1.83 26.20
N LYS A 48 -4.76 -2.69 27.19
CA LYS A 48 -4.71 -4.16 27.01
C LYS A 48 -5.75 -4.67 25.99
N ALA A 49 -6.93 -4.04 25.93
CA ALA A 49 -7.96 -4.43 24.96
C ALA A 49 -7.54 -4.04 23.54
N LYS A 50 -6.92 -2.86 23.38
CA LYS A 50 -6.35 -2.39 22.11
C LYS A 50 -5.28 -3.33 21.56
N ILE A 51 -4.34 -3.79 22.40
CA ILE A 51 -3.31 -4.76 21.99
C ILE A 51 -3.94 -6.08 21.52
N LYS A 52 -4.86 -6.65 22.32
CA LYS A 52 -5.55 -7.90 21.97
C LYS A 52 -6.33 -7.76 20.66
N PHE A 53 -7.04 -6.65 20.48
CA PHE A 53 -7.76 -6.35 19.26
C PHE A 53 -6.81 -6.25 18.06
N GLY A 54 -5.68 -5.57 18.20
CA GLY A 54 -4.64 -5.50 17.16
C GLY A 54 -4.17 -6.88 16.71
N HIS A 55 -3.92 -7.81 17.64
CA HIS A 55 -3.55 -9.19 17.29
C HIS A 55 -4.66 -9.94 16.55
N ILE A 56 -5.91 -9.82 17.01
CA ILE A 56 -7.07 -10.43 16.36
C ILE A 56 -7.26 -9.86 14.96
N MET A 57 -7.16 -8.55 14.80
CA MET A 57 -7.33 -7.85 13.52
C MET A 57 -6.23 -8.21 12.53
N ASN A 58 -4.97 -8.31 12.98
CA ASN A 58 -3.87 -8.78 12.15
C ASN A 58 -4.11 -10.21 11.66
N LYS A 59 -4.49 -11.13 12.57
CA LYS A 59 -4.83 -12.51 12.21
C LYS A 59 -6.00 -12.57 11.22
N PHE A 60 -7.05 -11.80 11.47
CA PHE A 60 -8.22 -11.68 10.59
C PHE A 60 -7.80 -11.21 9.18
N THR A 61 -7.02 -10.12 9.10
CA THR A 61 -6.57 -9.55 7.84
C THR A 61 -5.70 -10.53 7.05
N SER A 62 -4.74 -11.19 7.70
CA SER A 62 -3.91 -12.21 7.04
C SER A 62 -4.75 -13.39 6.53
N ASN A 63 -5.73 -13.85 7.30
CA ASN A 63 -6.63 -14.92 6.89
C ASN A 63 -7.51 -14.51 5.70
N MET A 64 -8.05 -13.29 5.71
CA MET A 64 -8.81 -12.75 4.57
C MET A 64 -7.97 -12.71 3.30
N ILE A 65 -6.72 -12.24 3.38
CA ILE A 65 -5.82 -12.24 2.22
C ILE A 65 -5.53 -13.67 1.74
N ARG A 66 -5.32 -14.63 2.65
CA ARG A 66 -5.11 -16.05 2.29
C ARG A 66 -6.34 -16.65 1.61
N ASN A 67 -7.54 -16.33 2.08
CA ASN A 67 -8.79 -16.75 1.46
C ASN A 67 -8.93 -16.18 0.04
N GLU A 68 -8.65 -14.88 -0.15
CA GLU A 68 -8.65 -14.26 -1.49
C GLU A 68 -7.64 -14.93 -2.44
N ILE A 69 -6.47 -15.33 -1.95
CA ILE A 69 -5.48 -16.08 -2.74
C ILE A 69 -6.05 -17.46 -3.12
N SER A 70 -6.68 -18.16 -2.19
CA SER A 70 -7.30 -19.48 -2.43
C SER A 70 -8.42 -19.40 -3.47
N ASP A 71 -9.29 -18.39 -3.35
CA ASP A 71 -10.37 -18.13 -4.29
C ASP A 71 -9.83 -17.81 -5.69
N ALA A 72 -8.77 -16.99 -5.78
CA ALA A 72 -8.12 -16.69 -7.04
C ALA A 72 -7.52 -17.95 -7.70
N HIS A 73 -6.89 -18.84 -6.91
CA HIS A 73 -6.40 -20.13 -7.41
C HIS A 73 -7.54 -21.02 -7.95
N SER A 74 -8.65 -21.08 -7.23
CA SER A 74 -9.84 -21.84 -7.65
C SER A 74 -10.44 -21.29 -8.95
N GLN A 75 -10.52 -19.96 -9.08
CA GLN A 75 -10.96 -19.31 -10.31
C GLN A 75 -10.03 -19.58 -11.50
N ILE A 76 -8.70 -19.54 -11.30
CA ILE A 76 -7.73 -19.90 -12.35
C ILE A 76 -7.97 -21.32 -12.81
N ARG A 77 -8.11 -22.28 -11.88
CA ARG A 77 -8.32 -23.70 -12.22
C ARG A 77 -9.56 -23.87 -13.09
N ARG A 78 -10.70 -23.29 -12.67
CA ARG A 78 -11.95 -23.32 -13.45
C ARG A 78 -11.80 -22.70 -14.83
N ALA A 79 -11.16 -21.53 -14.93
CA ALA A 79 -10.94 -20.83 -16.19
C ALA A 79 -10.02 -21.60 -17.14
N CYS A 80 -8.98 -22.26 -16.62
CA CYS A 80 -8.11 -23.14 -17.41
C CYS A 80 -8.89 -24.33 -17.98
N SER A 81 -9.72 -25.00 -17.18
CA SER A 81 -10.58 -26.09 -17.67
C SER A 81 -11.51 -25.64 -18.78
N LEU A 82 -12.17 -24.49 -18.62
CA LEU A 82 -13.04 -23.91 -19.66
C LEU A 82 -12.24 -23.54 -20.92
N ASN A 83 -11.04 -22.99 -20.78
CA ASN A 83 -10.18 -22.67 -21.92
C ASN A 83 -9.81 -23.91 -22.72
N MET A 84 -9.48 -25.02 -22.07
CA MET A 84 -9.18 -26.28 -22.76
C MET A 84 -10.40 -26.81 -23.52
N ALA A 85 -11.59 -26.74 -22.92
CA ALA A 85 -12.84 -27.12 -23.58
C ALA A 85 -13.11 -26.25 -24.83
N TYR A 86 -12.84 -24.94 -24.76
CA TYR A 86 -12.95 -24.06 -25.93
C TYR A 86 -11.92 -24.39 -27.01
N ILE A 87 -10.67 -24.67 -26.64
CA ILE A 87 -9.63 -25.02 -27.61
C ILE A 87 -10.03 -26.29 -28.36
N HIS A 88 -10.47 -27.33 -27.64
CA HIS A 88 -10.93 -28.59 -28.24
C HIS A 88 -12.05 -28.39 -29.26
N ARG A 89 -13.11 -27.64 -28.88
CA ARG A 89 -14.23 -27.35 -29.78
C ARG A 89 -13.84 -26.55 -31.01
N ILE A 90 -12.87 -25.64 -30.88
CA ILE A 90 -12.40 -24.85 -32.02
C ILE A 90 -11.52 -25.73 -32.93
N SER A 91 -10.71 -26.62 -32.38
CA SER A 91 -9.85 -27.52 -33.16
C SER A 91 -10.59 -28.58 -33.95
N GLU A 92 -11.82 -28.93 -33.53
CA GLU A 92 -12.69 -29.83 -34.31
C GLU A 92 -13.19 -29.19 -35.61
N VAL A 93 -13.24 -27.86 -35.69
CA VAL A 93 -13.89 -27.14 -36.80
C VAL A 93 -12.87 -26.43 -37.70
N LEU A 94 -11.75 -25.97 -37.15
CA LEU A 94 -10.78 -25.16 -37.88
C LEU A 94 -9.51 -25.96 -38.24
N PRO A 95 -8.98 -25.81 -39.47
CA PRO A 95 -7.66 -26.32 -39.83
C PRO A 95 -6.55 -25.78 -38.93
N ASN A 96 -5.53 -26.60 -38.70
CA ASN A 96 -4.41 -26.29 -37.80
C ASN A 96 -3.66 -25.00 -38.17
N ASP A 97 -3.53 -24.67 -39.45
CA ASP A 97 -2.81 -23.46 -39.89
C ASP A 97 -3.53 -22.16 -39.48
N ILE A 98 -4.86 -22.17 -39.54
CA ILE A 98 -5.71 -21.06 -39.13
C ILE A 98 -5.65 -20.92 -37.60
N LEU A 99 -5.70 -22.04 -36.86
CA LEU A 99 -5.56 -22.07 -35.41
C LEU A 99 -4.21 -21.50 -34.95
N ASN A 100 -3.11 -21.96 -35.56
CA ASN A 100 -1.76 -21.52 -35.23
C ASN A 100 -1.60 -20.01 -35.46
N THR A 101 -2.11 -19.51 -36.58
CA THR A 101 -2.12 -18.08 -36.89
C THR A 101 -2.95 -17.29 -35.88
N PHE A 102 -4.14 -17.78 -35.54
CA PHE A 102 -5.01 -17.15 -34.57
C PHE A 102 -4.36 -17.08 -33.18
N PHE A 103 -3.89 -18.20 -32.64
CA PHE A 103 -3.28 -18.25 -31.31
C PHE A 103 -2.00 -17.42 -31.23
N SER A 104 -1.19 -17.40 -32.29
CA SER A 104 0.01 -16.56 -32.36
C SER A 104 -0.33 -15.07 -32.27
N LYS A 105 -1.32 -14.60 -33.04
CA LYS A 105 -1.78 -13.20 -32.99
C LYS A 105 -2.36 -12.84 -31.62
N GLN A 106 -3.17 -13.73 -31.04
CA GLN A 106 -3.75 -13.49 -29.72
C GLN A 106 -2.71 -13.51 -28.60
N ASN A 107 -1.68 -14.35 -28.70
CA ASN A 107 -0.60 -14.41 -27.71
C ASN A 107 0.13 -13.07 -27.63
N ARG A 108 0.41 -12.43 -28.77
CA ARG A 108 1.00 -11.07 -28.79
C ARG A 108 0.12 -10.04 -28.06
N SER A 109 -1.19 -10.06 -28.30
CA SER A 109 -2.14 -9.17 -27.62
C SER A 109 -2.21 -9.44 -26.11
N LEU A 110 -2.22 -10.71 -25.71
CA LEU A 110 -2.23 -11.13 -24.31
C LEU A 110 -0.93 -10.74 -23.58
N SER A 111 0.23 -10.85 -24.23
CA SER A 111 1.51 -10.40 -23.67
C SER A 111 1.50 -8.90 -23.37
N PHE A 112 0.98 -8.07 -24.27
CA PHE A 112 0.84 -6.64 -24.01
C PHE A 112 -0.13 -6.35 -22.84
N HIS A 113 -1.25 -7.07 -22.79
CA HIS A 113 -2.20 -6.97 -21.69
C HIS A 113 -1.56 -7.38 -20.34
N LEU A 114 -0.80 -8.49 -20.31
CA LEU A 114 -0.07 -8.96 -19.14
C LEU A 114 0.89 -7.89 -18.62
N GLU A 115 1.69 -7.31 -19.52
CA GLU A 115 2.65 -6.25 -19.15
C GLU A 115 1.95 -5.02 -18.57
N SER A 116 0.87 -4.58 -19.21
CA SER A 116 0.05 -3.46 -18.75
C SER A 116 -0.52 -3.71 -17.35
N GLN A 117 -1.11 -4.89 -17.12
CA GLN A 117 -1.65 -5.24 -15.80
C GLN A 117 -0.55 -5.40 -14.74
N ARG A 118 0.60 -5.98 -15.09
CA ARG A 118 1.76 -6.11 -14.19
C ARG A 118 2.20 -4.75 -13.68
N ARG A 119 2.43 -3.79 -14.59
CA ARG A 119 2.79 -2.40 -14.25
C ARG A 119 1.74 -1.74 -13.35
N ARG A 120 0.45 -1.96 -13.62
CA ARG A 120 -0.64 -1.41 -12.79
C ARG A 120 -0.59 -1.95 -11.36
N PHE A 121 -0.40 -3.25 -11.17
CA PHE A 121 -0.27 -3.86 -9.84
C PHE A 121 1.01 -3.42 -9.12
N GLU A 122 2.12 -3.29 -9.83
CA GLU A 122 3.37 -2.77 -9.27
C GLU A 122 3.24 -1.32 -8.82
N LYS A 123 2.66 -0.44 -9.65
CA LYS A 123 2.38 0.95 -9.28
C LYS A 123 1.49 1.02 -8.05
N LYS A 124 0.43 0.20 -7.99
CA LYS A 124 -0.46 0.11 -6.82
C LYS A 124 0.30 -0.35 -5.57
N PHE A 125 1.16 -1.35 -5.70
CA PHE A 125 1.95 -1.86 -4.58
C PHE A 125 2.94 -0.81 -4.07
N LYS A 126 3.69 -0.15 -4.96
CA LYS A 126 4.61 0.95 -4.61
C LYS A 126 3.89 2.08 -3.90
N TRP A 127 2.70 2.46 -4.38
CA TRP A 127 1.87 3.48 -3.72
C TRP A 127 1.46 3.06 -2.29
N LEU A 128 1.06 1.80 -2.09
CA LEU A 128 0.72 1.29 -0.76
C LEU A 128 1.92 1.27 0.19
N LEU A 129 3.09 0.89 -0.33
CA LEU A 129 4.34 0.88 0.43
C LEU A 129 4.71 2.30 0.89
N ALA A 130 4.76 3.26 -0.04
CA ALA A 130 5.05 4.66 0.28
C ALA A 130 4.02 5.25 1.26
N LYS A 131 2.74 4.87 1.14
CA LYS A 131 1.69 5.29 2.08
C LYS A 131 1.94 4.75 3.48
N LYS A 132 2.39 3.50 3.62
CA LYS A 132 2.77 2.88 4.90
C LYS A 132 3.98 3.59 5.51
N GLU A 133 5.02 3.86 4.71
CA GLU A 133 6.23 4.57 5.15
C GLU A 133 5.90 5.97 5.68
N LYS A 134 5.11 6.75 4.94
CA LYS A 134 4.66 8.08 5.39
C LYS A 134 3.87 8.05 6.71
N LEU A 135 3.05 7.01 6.92
CA LEU A 135 2.32 6.83 8.18
C LEU A 135 3.27 6.53 9.35
N MET A 136 4.34 5.78 9.12
CA MET A 136 5.36 5.52 10.14
C MET A 136 6.11 6.80 10.49
N GLU A 137 6.53 7.58 9.49
CA GLU A 137 7.23 8.86 9.67
C GLU A 137 6.42 9.86 10.51
N ASN A 138 5.11 9.96 10.25
CA ASN A 138 4.23 10.83 11.04
C ASN A 138 4.09 10.41 12.51
N ARG A 139 4.27 9.11 12.83
CA ARG A 139 4.20 8.59 14.21
C ARG A 139 5.49 8.83 14.99
N THR A 140 6.63 8.95 14.32
CA THR A 140 7.94 9.16 14.93
C THR A 140 8.37 10.62 15.05
N ARG A 141 7.53 11.60 14.64
CA ARG A 141 7.87 13.01 14.80
C ARG A 141 8.06 13.36 16.29
N PRO A 142 9.23 13.86 16.70
CA PRO A 142 9.46 14.24 18.09
C PRO A 142 8.50 15.37 18.46
N VAL A 143 7.90 15.27 19.65
CA VAL A 143 7.11 16.35 20.24
C VAL A 143 8.09 17.48 20.55
N GLN A 144 7.97 18.61 19.85
CA GLN A 144 8.68 19.83 20.22
C GLN A 144 8.00 20.41 21.46
N TYR A 145 8.64 20.22 22.61
CA TYR A 145 8.26 20.92 23.83
C TYR A 145 8.77 22.36 23.74
N TYR A 146 7.84 23.31 23.62
CA TYR A 146 8.16 24.71 23.85
C TYR A 146 8.18 24.94 25.36
N CYS A 147 9.38 25.12 25.92
CA CYS A 147 9.53 25.67 27.26
C CYS A 147 9.40 27.19 27.15
N SER A 148 8.18 27.71 27.28
CA SER A 148 7.99 29.14 27.49
C SER A 148 8.32 29.43 28.95
N LEU A 149 9.51 30.00 29.20
CA LEU A 149 9.80 30.59 30.50
C LEU A 149 8.77 31.71 30.76
N PRO A 150 8.18 31.79 31.96
CA PRO A 150 7.28 32.88 32.30
C PRO A 150 8.05 34.21 32.14
N PRO A 151 7.39 35.27 31.64
CA PRO A 151 8.04 36.57 31.51
C PRO A 151 8.57 36.99 32.88
N ARG A 152 9.86 37.33 32.96
CA ARG A 152 10.43 37.97 34.14
C ARG A 152 9.62 39.23 34.39
N SER A 153 8.86 39.25 35.49
CA SER A 153 8.34 40.48 36.06
C SER A 153 9.53 41.41 36.27
N ASN A 154 9.55 42.50 35.52
CA ASN A 154 10.44 43.63 35.79
C ASN A 154 10.00 44.21 37.15
N ASP A 155 10.59 43.70 38.23
CA ASP A 155 10.51 44.37 39.51
C ASP A 155 11.31 45.68 39.39
N GLY A 156 10.55 46.76 39.26
CA GLY A 156 11.08 48.11 39.33
C GLY A 156 11.73 48.35 40.67
N ARG A 157 13.05 48.53 40.67
CA ARG A 157 13.74 49.35 41.67
C ARG A 157 14.66 50.33 40.98
N SER A 158 14.24 51.58 41.04
CA SER A 158 15.01 52.76 40.66
C SER A 158 16.10 53.08 41.69
N GLN A 159 17.11 53.78 41.21
CA GLN A 159 18.11 54.62 41.89
C GLN A 159 19.37 53.93 42.43
N GLN A 160 20.52 54.26 41.84
CA GLN A 160 21.34 55.35 42.37
C GLN A 160 22.39 55.82 41.34
N THR A 161 22.28 57.10 41.02
CA THR A 161 23.30 57.96 40.42
C THR A 161 24.51 58.09 41.36
N ILE A 162 25.72 57.98 40.80
CA ILE A 162 26.94 58.57 41.40
C ILE A 162 27.62 59.40 40.30
N PRO A 163 27.90 60.70 40.52
CA PRO A 163 28.53 61.55 39.52
C PRO A 163 30.06 61.65 39.68
N ASN A 164 30.65 62.18 38.60
CA ASN A 164 31.81 63.07 38.51
C ASN A 164 33.21 62.51 38.13
N ASN A 165 33.59 62.88 36.89
CA ASN A 165 34.81 63.57 36.42
C ASN A 165 36.21 63.02 36.78
N ASN A 166 37.02 62.78 35.73
CA ASN A 166 38.16 63.67 35.47
C ASN A 166 38.71 63.56 34.04
N ASP A 167 39.25 64.71 33.62
CA ASP A 167 39.77 65.12 32.32
C ASP A 167 40.95 64.31 31.74
N GLY A 168 41.02 64.29 30.41
CA GLY A 168 42.15 64.87 29.67
C GLY A 168 43.41 64.03 29.39
N LEU A 169 43.80 64.04 28.10
CA LEU A 169 45.14 63.97 27.44
C LEU A 169 45.12 62.99 26.26
N ARG A 170 45.05 63.42 24.97
CA ARG A 170 46.15 63.97 24.11
C ARG A 170 47.46 63.22 24.36
N THR A 171 47.94 62.36 23.45
CA THR A 171 48.77 62.56 22.24
C THR A 171 49.24 61.13 21.86
N GLN A 172 49.60 60.73 20.65
CA GLN A 172 50.09 61.36 19.43
C GLN A 172 49.80 60.40 18.26
#